data_AF-A0A366MMM2-F1
#
_entry.id   AF-A0A366MMM2-F1
#
_cell.length_a   1.000
_cell.length_b   1.000
_cell.length_c   1.000
_cell.angle_alpha   90.00
_cell.angle_beta   90.00
_cell.angle_gamma   90.00
#
_symmetry.space_group_name_H-M   'P 1'
#
loop_
_entity.id
_entity.type
_entity.pdbx_description
1 polymer ?
#
loop_
_entity_poly.entity_id
_entity_poly.type
_entity_poly.pdbx_seq_one_letter_code
_entity_poly.pdbx_strand_id
1 'polypeptide(L)' 'MDYLEIFETIISSNRDKKASEILKILSKLLDNKYITKEIFNDFIRSEYFLNFLKKYLSSVQIDIINIREYILY' A
#
# COMPACT_ATOMS: atom_id res chain seq x y z
N MET A 1 -5.60 -10.68 13.50
CA MET A 1 -4.35 -9.98 13.13
C MET A 1 -4.74 -8.62 12.61
N ASP A 2 -4.11 -7.57 13.12
CA ASP A 2 -4.31 -6.23 12.57
C ASP A 2 -3.40 -6.08 11.35
N TYR A 3 -3.98 -6.12 10.14
CA TYR A 3 -3.22 -5.98 8.90
C TYR A 3 -2.63 -4.58 8.74
N LEU A 4 -3.16 -3.57 9.46
CA LEU A 4 -2.66 -2.19 9.38
C LEU A 4 -1.21 -2.08 9.83
N GLU A 5 -0.83 -2.76 10.92
CA GLU A 5 0.56 -2.77 11.40
C GLU A 5 1.51 -3.42 10.38
N ILE A 6 1.07 -4.49 9.71
CA ILE A 6 1.85 -5.16 8.67
C ILE A 6 2.04 -4.23 7.48
N PHE A 7 0.98 -3.56 7.03
CA PHE A 7 1.05 -2.61 5.92
C PHE A 7 1.92 -1.40 6.25
N GLU A 8 1.79 -0.82 7.44
CA GLU A 8 2.62 0.29 7.90
C GLU A 8 4.09 -0.12 7.98
N THR A 9 4.39 -1.33 8.48
CA THR A 9 5.75 -1.88 8.55
C THR A 9 6.36 -2.03 7.16
N ILE A 10 5.58 -2.53 6.18
CA ILE A 10 6.06 -2.66 4.80
C ILE A 10 6.33 -1.29 4.19
N ILE A 11 5.42 -0.32 4.36
CA ILE A 11 5.61 1.04 3.81
C ILE A 11 6.86 1.68 4.43
N SER A 12 6.96 1.67 5.77
CA SER A 12 8.08 2.30 6.49
C SER A 12 9.44 1.65 6.18
N SER A 13 9.47 0.32 5.96
CA SER A 13 10.68 -0.42 5.59
C SER A 13 11.13 -0.19 4.14
N ASN A 14 10.29 0.44 3.31
CA ASN A 14 10.56 0.69 1.88
C ASN A 14 10.55 2.19 1.56
N ARG A 15 10.92 3.04 2.52
CA ARG A 15 10.93 4.51 2.42
C ARG A 15 11.83 5.09 1.31
N ASP A 16 12.76 4.29 0.78
CA ASP A 16 13.64 4.63 -0.33
C ASP A 16 12.96 4.45 -1.71
N LYS A 17 11.79 3.80 -1.77
CA LYS A 17 11.05 3.50 -2.99
C LYS A 17 9.94 4.50 -3.27
N LYS A 18 9.42 4.48 -4.50
CA LYS A 18 8.19 5.20 -4.85
C LYS A 18 6.95 4.47 -4.36
N ALA A 19 5.85 5.20 -4.17
CA ALA A 19 4.58 4.64 -3.72
C ALA A 19 4.08 3.54 -4.66
N SER A 20 4.21 3.73 -5.99
CA SER A 20 3.86 2.71 -6.99
C SER A 20 4.66 1.40 -6.85
N GLU A 21 5.92 1.47 -6.43
CA GLU A 21 6.77 0.30 -6.19
C GLU A 21 6.39 -0.42 -4.89
N ILE A 22 6.08 0.34 -3.84
CA ILE A 22 5.56 -0.22 -2.58
C ILE A 22 4.24 -0.93 -2.83
N LEU A 23 3.37 -0.36 -3.67
CA LEU A 23 2.10 -0.97 -4.02
C LEU A 23 2.26 -2.31 -4.74
N LYS A 24 3.26 -2.44 -5.61
CA LYS A 24 3.65 -3.73 -6.21
C LYS A 24 4.18 -4.74 -5.18
N ILE A 25 4.82 -4.29 -4.09
CA ILE A 25 5.24 -5.18 -3.01
C ILE A 25 4.01 -5.66 -2.23
N LEU A 26 3.08 -4.76 -1.93
CA LEU A 26 1.83 -5.09 -1.27
C LEU A 26 0.97 -6.05 -2.11
N SER A 27 0.92 -5.88 -3.44
CA SER A 27 0.17 -6.80 -4.32
C SER A 27 0.75 -8.22 -4.30
N LYS A 28 2.06 -8.39 -4.08
CA LYS A 28 2.65 -9.74 -3.90
C LYS A 28 2.13 -10.46 -2.66
N LEU A 29 1.63 -9.74 -1.64
CA LEU A 29 0.99 -10.39 -0.49
C LEU A 29 -0.32 -11.06 -0.92
N LEU A 30 -1.06 -10.42 -1.83
CA LEU A 30 -2.26 -10.98 -2.43
C LEU A 30 -1.91 -12.16 -3.33
N ASP A 31 -0.92 -12.02 -4.21
CA ASP A 31 -0.50 -13.08 -5.14
C ASP A 31 -0.06 -14.35 -4.39
N ASN A 32 0.63 -14.17 -3.26
CA ASN A 32 1.08 -15.26 -2.40
C ASN A 32 0.02 -15.73 -1.38
N LYS A 33 -1.22 -15.22 -1.46
CA LYS A 33 -2.35 -15.58 -0.60
C LYS A 33 -2.16 -15.32 0.89
N TYR A 34 -1.29 -14.37 1.25
CA TYR A 34 -1.14 -13.90 2.64
C TYR A 34 -2.29 -13.00 3.07
N ILE A 35 -2.91 -12.28 2.13
CA ILE A 35 -4.10 -11.46 2.34
C ILE A 35 -5.14 -11.77 1.28
N THR A 36 -6.41 -11.49 1.57
CA THR A 36 -7.49 -11.57 0.58
C THR A 36 -7.53 -10.28 -0.25
N LYS A 37 -8.19 -10.38 -1.41
CA LYS A 37 -8.45 -9.23 -2.27
C LYS A 37 -9.30 -8.16 -1.57
N GLU A 38 -10.22 -8.57 -0.71
CA GLU A 38 -11.04 -7.68 0.11
C GLU A 38 -10.16 -6.85 1.06
N ILE A 39 -9.28 -7.51 1.83
CA ILE A 39 -8.33 -6.82 2.73
C ILE A 39 -7.44 -5.84 1.96
N PHE A 40 -6.92 -6.24 0.80
CA PHE A 40 -6.07 -5.37 -0.02
C PHE A 40 -6.84 -4.16 -0.55
N ASN A 41 -8.02 -4.37 -1.10
CA ASN A 41 -8.87 -3.30 -1.63
C ASN A 41 -9.33 -2.33 -0.52
N ASP A 42 -9.70 -2.85 0.65
CA ASP A 42 -10.10 -2.05 1.81
C ASP A 42 -8.95 -1.17 2.28
N PHE A 43 -7.74 -1.73 2.38
CA PHE A 43 -6.56 -0.96 2.75
C PHE A 43 -6.27 0.16 1.74
N ILE A 44 -6.27 -0.15 0.45
CA ILE A 44 -5.97 0.81 -0.62
C ILE A 44 -7.01 1.94 -0.70
N ARG A 45 -8.28 1.63 -0.46
CA ARG A 45 -9.37 2.61 -0.44
C ARG A 45 -9.43 3.41 0.85
N SER A 46 -8.81 2.92 1.92
CA SER A 46 -8.82 3.60 3.21
C SER A 46 -7.94 4.85 3.22
N GLU A 47 -8.25 5.75 4.15
CA GLU A 47 -7.39 6.90 4.42
C GLU A 47 -6.02 6.47 4.99
N TYR A 48 -5.94 5.28 5.60
CA TYR A 48 -4.69 4.76 6.18
C TYR A 48 -3.59 4.62 5.14
N PHE A 49 -3.89 4.13 3.94
CA PHE A 49 -2.87 3.99 2.89
C PHE A 49 -2.22 5.34 2.55
N LEU A 50 -3.05 6.35 2.26
CA LEU A 50 -2.54 7.69 1.95
C LEU A 50 -1.83 8.33 3.15
N ASN A 51 -2.33 8.11 4.36
CA ASN A 51 -1.72 8.63 5.59
C ASN A 51 -0.34 8.00 5.83
N PHE A 52 -0.20 6.69 5.64
CA PHE A 52 1.08 6.01 5.75
C PHE A 52 2.06 6.47 4.67
N LEU A 53 1.62 6.62 3.43
CA LEU A 53 2.47 7.17 2.37
C LEU A 53 2.97 8.57 2.75
N LYS A 54 2.09 9.47 3.18
CA LYS A 54 2.46 10.84 3.59
C LYS A 54 3.34 10.88 4.84
N LYS A 55 3.22 9.88 5.72
CA LYS A 55 4.03 9.76 6.94
C LYS A 55 5.47 9.34 6.66
N TYR A 56 5.69 8.48 5.66
CA TYR A 56 7.00 7.85 5.42
C TYR A 56 7.69 8.27 4.12
N LEU A 57 6.97 8.81 3.15
CA LEU A 57 7.49 9.18 1.84
C LEU A 57 7.43 10.70 1.66
N SER A 58 8.41 11.24 0.92
CA SER A 58 8.35 12.61 0.43
C SER A 58 7.33 12.76 -0.69
N SER A 59 6.86 13.99 -0.94
CA SER A 59 5.87 14.28 -1.99
C SER A 59 6.31 13.81 -3.38
N VAL A 60 7.60 13.87 -3.71
CA VAL A 60 8.16 13.42 -4.99
C VAL A 60 8.08 11.89 -5.17
N GLN A 61 8.03 11.14 -4.06
CA GLN A 61 7.92 9.68 -4.08
C GLN A 61 6.46 9.19 -4.15
N ILE A 62 5.48 10.05 -3.83
CA ILE A 62 4.05 9.73 -3.91
C ILE A 62 3.59 9.94 -5.36
N ASP A 63 3.93 8.99 -6.22
CA ASP A 63 3.69 9.02 -7.67
C ASP A 63 2.36 8.39 -8.10
N ILE A 64 1.49 8.05 -7.15
CA ILE A 64 0.17 7.49 -7.42
C ILE A 64 -0.84 8.63 -7.61
N ILE A 65 -1.20 8.88 -8.86
CA ILE A 65 -2.18 9.93 -9.23
C ILE A 65 -3.61 9.41 -9.12
N ASN A 66 -3.84 8.13 -9.44
CA ASN A 66 -5.16 7.51 -9.43
C ASN A 66 -5.13 6.14 -8.75
N ILE A 67 -5.58 6.09 -7.50
CA ILE A 67 -5.62 4.87 -6.71
C ILE A 67 -6.56 3.80 -7.28
N ARG A 68 -7.55 4.21 -8.11
CA ARG A 68 -8.55 3.31 -8.68
C ARG A 68 -7.95 2.30 -9.66
N GLU A 69 -6.81 2.61 -10.26
CA GLU A 69 -6.08 1.72 -11.17
C GLU A 69 -5.54 0.46 -10.46
N TYR A 70 -5.52 0.46 -9.12
CA TYR A 70 -4.99 -0.61 -8.29
C TYR A 70 -6.08 -1.37 -7.53
N ILE A 71 -7.35 -0.99 -7.73
CA ILE A 71 -8.50 -1.71 -7.20
C ILE A 71 -8.74 -2.93 -8.08
N LEU A 72 -8.80 -4.10 -7.46
CA LEU A 72 -9.07 -5.34 -8.17
C LEU A 72 -10.58 -5.61 -8.19
N TYR A 73 -11.14 -5.89 -9.37
CA TYR A 73 -12.56 -6.25 -9.60
C TYR A 73 -12.78 -7.75 -9.67
#